data_AF-A0A946JXY4-F1
#
_entry.id   AF-A0A946JXY4-F1
#
_cell.length_a   1.000
_cell.length_b   1.000
_cell.length_c   1.000
_cell.angle_alpha   90.00
_cell.angle_beta   90.00
_cell.angle_gamma   90.00
#
_symmetry.space_group_name_H-M   'P 1'
#
loop_
_entity.id
_entity.type
_entity.pdbx_description
1 polymer ?
#
loop_
_entity_poly.entity_id
_entity_poly.type
_entity_poly.pdbx_seq_one_letter_code
_entity_poly.pdbx_strand_id
1 'polypeptide(L)'
;MKNVLKKLFGKRKDEEFVAMVQAALEDQSIRRDLLTLLALPQAQRLSQLQQWEIELETEHAPQPLISAIGFLKDPDIASRTLYVLNNMNIKQ
;
A
#
# COMPACT_ATOMS: atom_id res chain seq x y z
N MET A 1 10.06 -4.99 12.25
CA MET A 1 9.82 -4.44 10.89
C MET A 1 9.13 -3.08 10.88
N LYS A 2 8.08 -2.86 11.69
CA LYS A 2 7.35 -1.56 11.79
C LYS A 2 8.25 -0.31 11.89
N ASN A 3 9.33 -0.35 12.66
CA ASN A 3 10.28 0.76 12.81
C ASN A 3 11.11 1.08 11.55
N VAL A 4 11.37 0.08 10.69
CA VAL A 4 12.08 0.28 9.42
C VAL A 4 11.16 0.91 8.40
N LEU A 5 9.92 0.41 8.29
CA LEU A 5 8.89 0.99 7.43
C LEU A 5 8.57 2.44 7.82
N LYS A 6 8.41 2.73 9.12
CA LYS A 6 8.23 4.10 9.63
C LYS A 6 9.39 5.04 9.25
N LYS A 7 10.63 4.55 9.16
CA LYS A 7 11.78 5.34 8.69
C LYS A 7 11.76 5.55 7.17
N LEU A 8 11.37 4.53 6.39
CA LEU A 8 11.34 4.59 4.93
C LEU A 8 10.25 5.53 4.38
N PHE A 9 9.12 5.63 5.08
CA PHE A 9 7.98 6.46 4.69
C PHE A 9 7.97 7.87 5.33
N GLY A 10 8.93 8.20 6.21
CA GLY A 10 9.14 9.57 6.72
C GLY A 10 8.00 10.13 7.60
N LYS A 11 7.88 11.47 7.70
CA LYS A 11 6.93 12.20 8.58
C LYS A 11 5.44 11.81 8.41
N ARG A 12 5.07 11.04 7.39
CA ARG A 12 3.71 10.51 7.21
C ARG A 12 3.55 9.26 8.09
N LYS A 13 3.22 9.50 9.36
CA LYS A 13 2.99 8.48 10.40
C LYS A 13 1.55 7.97 10.35
N ASP A 14 1.09 7.51 9.20
CA ASP A 14 -0.18 6.79 9.15
C ASP A 14 0.10 5.33 9.52
N GLU A 15 -0.40 4.91 10.68
CA GLU A 15 -0.06 3.61 11.24
C GLU A 15 -0.69 2.47 10.43
N GLU A 16 -1.80 2.77 9.79
CA GLU A 16 -2.63 1.89 8.99
C GLU A 16 -2.02 1.68 7.61
N PHE A 17 -1.42 2.72 7.01
CA PHE A 17 -0.56 2.54 5.84
C PHE A 17 0.61 1.60 6.13
N VAL A 18 1.32 1.82 7.25
CA VAL A 18 2.44 0.94 7.63
C VAL A 18 1.95 -0.48 7.92
N ALA A 19 0.79 -0.63 8.55
CA ALA A 19 0.18 -1.93 8.82
C ALA A 19 -0.20 -2.66 7.51
N MET A 20 -0.75 -1.95 6.52
CA MET A 20 -1.07 -2.51 5.20
C MET A 20 0.20 -3.01 4.49
N VAL A 21 1.27 -2.20 4.46
CA VAL A 21 2.55 -2.62 3.86
C VAL A 21 3.14 -3.81 4.62
N GLN A 22 3.00 -3.85 5.94
CA GLN A 22 3.45 -4.99 6.74
C GLN A 22 2.62 -6.26 6.49
N ALA A 23 1.30 -6.15 6.38
CA ALA A 23 0.42 -7.26 6.01
C ALA A 23 0.77 -7.81 4.61
N ALA A 24 1.09 -6.93 3.66
CA ALA A 24 1.56 -7.30 2.33
C ALA A 24 2.95 -7.95 2.33
N LEU A 25 3.75 -7.78 3.38
CA LEU A 25 5.01 -8.48 3.54
C LEU A 25 4.76 -9.88 4.14
N GLU A 26 3.81 -10.01 5.07
CA GLU A 26 3.50 -11.24 5.79
C GLU A 26 2.57 -12.20 5.01
N ASP A 27 1.69 -11.68 4.14
CA ASP A 27 0.73 -12.43 3.33
C ASP A 27 1.04 -12.31 1.83
N GLN A 28 1.27 -13.45 1.16
CA GLN A 28 1.63 -13.46 -0.26
C GLN A 28 0.49 -13.05 -1.21
N SER A 29 -0.77 -13.27 -0.84
CA SER A 29 -1.91 -12.83 -1.65
C SER A 29 -1.98 -11.31 -1.65
N ILE A 30 -1.96 -10.70 -0.46
CA ILE A 30 -1.97 -9.24 -0.30
C ILE A 30 -0.74 -8.63 -1.00
N ARG A 31 0.43 -9.26 -0.89
CA ARG A 31 1.64 -8.85 -1.61
C ARG A 31 1.45 -8.79 -3.11
N ARG A 32 0.93 -9.88 -3.69
CA ARG A 32 0.74 -10.00 -5.14
C ARG A 32 -0.22 -8.95 -5.66
N ASP A 33 -1.31 -8.73 -4.94
CA ASP A 33 -2.35 -7.79 -5.36
C ASP A 33 -1.80 -6.34 -5.32
N LEU A 34 -1.07 -5.97 -4.26
CA LEU A 34 -0.36 -4.68 -4.19
C LEU A 34 0.72 -4.53 -5.25
N LEU A 35 1.53 -5.57 -5.52
CA LEU A 35 2.53 -5.52 -6.58
C LEU A 35 1.91 -5.32 -7.95
N THR A 36 0.78 -5.99 -8.22
CA THR A 36 0.04 -5.87 -9.49
C THR A 36 -0.46 -4.44 -9.67
N LEU A 37 -1.10 -3.87 -8.66
CA LEU A 37 -1.58 -2.49 -8.65
C LEU A 37 -0.43 -1.49 -8.84
N LEU A 38 0.68 -1.67 -8.12
CA LEU A 38 1.81 -0.73 -8.13
C LEU A 38 2.66 -0.79 -9.41
N ALA A 39 2.59 -1.90 -10.15
CA ALA A 39 3.24 -2.05 -11.45
C ALA A 39 2.48 -1.35 -12.60
N LEU A 40 1.23 -0.92 -12.37
CA LEU A 40 0.44 -0.23 -13.38
C LEU A 40 1.01 1.16 -13.71
N PRO A 41 0.87 1.62 -14.97
CA PRO A 41 1.08 3.02 -15.33
C PRO A 41 0.25 3.95 -14.43
N GLN A 42 0.78 5.12 -14.10
CA GLN A 42 0.19 6.03 -13.12
C GLN A 42 -1.31 6.29 -13.35
N ALA A 43 -1.73 6.59 -14.59
CA ALA A 43 -3.14 6.83 -14.90
C ALA A 43 -4.03 5.62 -14.57
N GLN A 44 -3.58 4.41 -14.93
CA GLN A 44 -4.32 3.16 -14.66
C GLN A 44 -4.35 2.85 -13.16
N ARG A 45 -3.23 3.05 -12.45
CA ARG A 45 -3.15 2.90 -11.00
C ARG A 45 -4.15 3.83 -10.30
N LEU A 46 -4.22 5.10 -10.70
CA LEU A 46 -5.16 6.06 -10.12
C LEU A 46 -6.61 5.65 -10.34
N SER A 47 -6.96 5.19 -11.55
CA SER A 47 -8.30 4.69 -11.84
C SER A 47 -8.66 3.46 -11.00
N GLN A 48 -7.75 2.49 -10.86
CA GLN A 48 -7.99 1.32 -10.01
C GLN A 48 -8.09 1.69 -8.53
N LEU A 49 -7.22 2.57 -8.02
CA LEU A 49 -7.27 3.03 -6.64
C LEU A 49 -8.60 3.74 -6.34
N GLN A 50 -9.10 4.55 -7.27
CA GLN A 50 -10.38 5.21 -7.12
C GLN A 50 -11.54 4.20 -7.09
N GLN A 51 -11.52 3.19 -7.95
CA GLN A 51 -12.52 2.13 -7.93
C GLN A 51 -12.48 1.37 -6.59
N TRP A 52 -11.28 1.03 -6.12
CA TRP A 52 -11.11 0.30 -4.86
C TRP A 52 -11.55 1.11 -3.65
N GLU A 53 -11.31 2.42 -3.63
CA GLU A 53 -11.84 3.31 -2.58
C GLU A 53 -13.37 3.30 -2.56
N ILE A 54 -14.04 3.36 -3.72
CA ILE A 54 -15.50 3.30 -3.82
C ILE A 54 -16.04 1.97 -3.31
N GLU A 55 -15.39 0.86 -3.67
CA GLU A 55 -15.75 -0.48 -3.19
C GLU A 55 -15.64 -0.55 -1.66
N LEU A 56 -14.54 -0.06 -1.08
CA LEU A 56 -14.33 -0.03 0.37
C LEU A 56 -15.31 0.89 1.10
N GLU A 57 -15.66 2.04 0.51
CA GLU A 57 -16.70 2.91 1.06
C GLU A 57 -18.07 2.22 1.06
N THR A 58 -18.37 1.48 -0.02
CA THR A 58 -19.62 0.70 -0.15
C THR A 58 -19.68 -0.46 0.85
N GLU A 59 -18.55 -1.08 1.15
CA GLU A 59 -18.41 -2.14 2.14
C GLU A 59 -18.32 -1.62 3.60
N HIS A 60 -18.44 -0.31 3.81
CA HIS A 60 -18.28 0.34 5.12
C HIS A 60 -16.93 0.00 5.79
N ALA A 61 -15.88 -0.12 4.98
CA ALA A 61 -14.52 -0.34 5.49
C ALA A 61 -14.09 0.82 6.41
N PRO A 62 -13.22 0.56 7.40
CA PRO A 62 -12.73 1.62 8.28
C PRO A 62 -12.02 2.73 7.49
N GLN A 63 -12.35 3.99 7.79
CA GLN A 63 -11.70 5.14 7.14
C GLN A 63 -10.17 5.15 7.18
N PRO A 64 -9.51 4.64 8.24
CA PRO A 64 -8.06 4.49 8.22
C PRO A 64 -7.53 3.56 7.10
N LEU A 65 -8.28 2.52 6.72
CA LEU A 65 -7.91 1.64 5.60
C LEU A 65 -8.06 2.34 4.25
N ILE A 66 -9.15 3.10 4.06
CA ILE A 66 -9.37 3.90 2.86
C ILE A 66 -8.26 4.96 2.72
N SER A 67 -7.94 5.64 3.83
CA SER A 67 -6.84 6.60 3.90
C SER A 67 -5.48 5.97 3.58
N ALA A 68 -5.23 4.76 4.08
CA ALA A 68 -4.02 3.99 3.81
C ALA A 68 -3.82 3.74 2.30
N ILE A 69 -4.88 3.34 1.60
CA ILE A 69 -4.84 3.10 0.14
C ILE A 69 -4.65 4.41 -0.63
N GLY A 70 -5.25 5.51 -0.15
CA GLY A 70 -5.08 6.84 -0.71
C GLY A 70 -3.62 7.30 -0.83
N PHE A 71 -2.72 6.84 0.05
CA PHE A 71 -1.29 7.15 -0.06
C PHE A 71 -0.65 6.59 -1.34
N LEU A 72 -1.17 5.51 -1.91
CA LEU A 72 -0.63 4.90 -3.13
C LEU A 72 -0.95 5.71 -4.40
N LYS A 73 -1.78 6.76 -4.28
CA LYS A 73 -1.99 7.73 -5.38
C LYS A 73 -0.75 8.58 -5.60
N ASP A 74 -0.01 8.90 -4.54
CA ASP A 74 1.25 9.63 -4.58
C ASP A 74 2.31 8.78 -5.29
N PRO A 75 2.89 9.25 -6.42
CA PRO A 75 3.83 8.47 -7.22
C PRO A 75 5.13 8.13 -6.48
N ASP A 76 5.60 9.01 -5.58
CA ASP A 76 6.80 8.75 -4.79
C ASP A 76 6.54 7.65 -3.76
N ILE A 77 5.37 7.67 -3.12
CA ILE A 77 4.97 6.62 -2.19
C ILE A 77 4.80 5.30 -2.94
N ALA A 78 4.08 5.30 -4.06
CA ALA A 78 3.86 4.09 -4.85
C ALA A 78 5.19 3.44 -5.29
N SER A 79 6.14 4.25 -5.76
CA SER A 79 7.47 3.78 -6.16
C SER A 79 8.24 3.19 -4.97
N ARG A 80 8.24 3.86 -3.82
CA ARG A 80 8.90 3.37 -2.59
C ARG A 80 8.27 2.07 -2.10
N THR A 81 6.94 1.98 -2.09
CA THR A 81 6.22 0.77 -1.68
C THR A 81 6.54 -0.40 -2.61
N LEU A 82 6.55 -0.17 -3.93
CA LEU A 82 6.93 -1.19 -4.91
C LEU A 82 8.37 -1.67 -4.67
N TYR A 83 9.30 -0.76 -4.41
CA TYR A 83 10.69 -1.11 -4.07
C TYR A 83 10.76 -1.98 -2.81
N VAL A 84 10.05 -1.59 -1.74
CA VAL A 84 10.01 -2.34 -0.48
C VAL A 84 9.45 -3.74 -0.71
N LEU A 85 8.30 -3.86 -1.38
CA LEU A 85 7.65 -5.15 -1.62
C LEU A 85 8.44 -6.06 -2.57
N ASN A 86 9.28 -5.52 -3.44
CA ASN A 86 10.15 -6.34 -4.30
C ASN A 86 11.45 -6.79 -3.60
N ASN A 87 12.02 -5.95 -2.73
CA ASN A 87 13.37 -6.17 -2.19
C ASN A 87 13.39 -6.69 -0.75
N MET A 88 12.32 -6.52 0.02
CA MET A 88 12.21 -7.14 1.33
C MET A 88 11.79 -8.60 1.17
N ASN A 89 12.79 -9.47 1.13
CA ASN A 89 12.58 -10.91 1.25
C ASN A 89 12.47 -11.25 2.74
N ILE A 90 11.26 -11.50 3.24
CA ILE A 90 11.11 -12.13 4.54
C ILE A 90 11.53 -13.57 4.33
N LYS A 91 12.77 -13.88 4.73
CA LYS A 91 13.16 -15.27 4.98
C LYS A 91 12.18 -15.79 6.03
N GLN A 92 11.29 -16.70 5.61
CA GLN A 92 10.55 -17.58 6.50
C GLN A 92 11.53 -18.46 7.26
#